data_AF-A0A6L7WQH2-F1
#
_entry.id   AF-A0A6L7WQH2-F1
#
_cell.length_a   1.000
_cell.length_b   1.000
_cell.length_c   1.000
_cell.angle_alpha   90.00
_cell.angle_beta   90.00
_cell.angle_gamma   90.00
#
_symmetry.space_group_name_H-M   'P 1'
#
loop_
_entity.id
_entity.type
_entity.pdbx_description
1 polymer ?
#
loop_
_entity_poly.entity_id
_entity_poly.type
_entity_poly.pdbx_seq_one_letter_code
_entity_poly.pdbx_strand_id
1 'polypeptide(L)'
;AWLAGVVVLIAVERQVFALPGFVLLFGGALSLLIGAVAIHTDELDRQESALKLSQAEVRRLAAVAERERIGRDLHDLLGHTLSLIAIKAELAAKLVSRGDSRAEQEIREIERISRGGLREIREAVTG
;
A
#
# COMPACT_ATOMS: atom_id res chain seq x y z
N ALA A 1 17.73 -0.01 -35.22
CA ALA A 1 16.80 0.67 -36.16
C ALA A 1 17.20 2.14 -36.39
N TRP A 2 17.34 2.93 -35.33
CA TRP A 2 17.60 4.38 -35.45
C TRP A 2 18.95 4.76 -36.10
N LEU A 3 20.05 4.09 -35.75
CA LEU A 3 21.36 4.32 -36.38
C LEU A 3 21.37 4.10 -37.90
N ALA A 4 20.63 3.09 -38.37
CA ALA A 4 20.47 2.83 -39.80
C ALA A 4 19.71 3.97 -40.49
N GLY A 5 18.71 4.55 -39.81
CA GLY A 5 17.99 5.74 -40.30
C GLY A 5 18.89 6.97 -40.43
N VAL A 6 19.75 7.21 -39.43
CA VAL A 6 20.74 8.32 -39.45
C VAL A 6 21.73 8.14 -40.61
N VAL A 7 22.24 6.92 -40.81
CA VAL A 7 23.18 6.62 -41.91
C VAL A 7 22.52 6.81 -43.28
N VAL A 8 21.26 6.39 -43.45
CA VAL A 8 20.52 6.58 -44.70
C VAL A 8 20.24 8.06 -44.98
N LEU A 9 19.87 8.84 -43.95
CA LEU A 9 19.63 10.28 -44.09
C LEU A 9 20.89 11.02 -44.56
N ILE A 10 22.04 10.74 -43.92
CA ILE A 10 23.34 11.33 -44.27
C ILE A 10 23.74 10.98 -45.71
N ALA A 11 23.48 9.75 -46.16
CA ALA A 11 23.80 9.31 -47.52
C ALA A 11 22.94 10.01 -48.59
N VAL A 12 21.64 10.22 -48.31
CA VAL A 12 20.70 10.90 -49.21
C VAL A 12 21.02 12.38 -49.33
N GLU A 13 21.31 13.07 -48.22
CA GLU A 13 21.70 14.49 -48.24
C GLU A 13 22.97 14.72 -49.06
N ARG A 14 23.96 13.83 -48.94
CA ARG A 14 25.22 13.91 -49.70
C ARG A 14 24.98 13.79 -51.21
N GLN A 15 24.06 12.93 -51.65
CA GLN A 15 23.81 12.65 -53.05
C GLN A 15 23.01 13.76 -53.75
N VAL A 16 22.12 14.45 -53.02
CA VAL A 16 21.16 15.42 -53.59
C VAL A 16 21.62 16.87 -53.47
N PHE A 17 22.25 17.26 -52.35
CA PHE A 17 22.50 18.67 -52.03
C PHE A 17 23.97 19.12 -52.14
N ALA A 18 24.91 18.20 -52.40
CA ALA A 18 26.36 18.48 -52.44
C ALA A 18 26.87 19.30 -51.22
N LEU A 19 26.31 19.02 -50.04
CA LEU A 19 26.62 19.76 -48.82
C LEU A 19 28.10 19.59 -48.45
N PRO A 20 28.75 20.65 -47.93
CA PRO A 20 30.09 20.55 -47.38
C PRO A 20 30.16 19.46 -46.29
N GLY A 21 31.23 18.66 -46.27
CA GLY A 21 31.36 17.51 -45.35
C GLY A 21 31.22 17.87 -43.85
N PHE A 22 31.50 19.11 -43.46
CA PHE A 22 31.30 19.56 -42.08
C PHE A 22 29.81 19.53 -41.68
N VAL A 23 28.89 19.83 -42.60
CA VAL A 23 27.44 19.84 -42.32
C VAL A 23 26.94 18.43 -41.97
N LEU A 24 27.40 17.42 -42.71
CA LEU A 24 27.06 16.01 -42.46
C LEU A 24 27.65 15.51 -41.14
N LEU A 25 28.88 15.91 -40.80
CA LEU A 25 29.51 15.56 -39.54
C LEU A 25 28.76 16.16 -38.34
N PHE A 26 28.48 17.46 -38.37
CA PHE A 26 27.75 18.13 -37.29
C PHE A 26 26.30 17.65 -37.19
N GLY A 27 25.60 17.46 -38.33
CA GLY A 27 24.24 16.94 -38.35
C GLY A 27 24.14 15.51 -37.84
N GLY A 28 25.07 14.63 -38.24
CA GLY A 28 25.17 13.27 -37.73
C GLY A 28 25.49 13.24 -36.23
N ALA A 29 26.44 14.05 -35.77
CA ALA A 29 26.77 14.17 -34.34
C ALA A 29 25.59 14.68 -33.50
N LEU A 30 24.87 15.70 -33.99
CA LEU A 30 23.68 16.23 -33.33
C LEU A 30 22.55 15.20 -33.29
N SER A 31 22.32 14.49 -34.41
CA SER A 31 21.34 13.40 -34.46
C SER A 31 21.69 12.33 -33.43
N LEU A 32 22.94 11.85 -33.42
CA LEU A 32 23.46 10.88 -32.45
C LEU A 32 23.24 11.33 -31.00
N LEU A 33 23.51 12.60 -30.69
CA LEU A 33 23.30 13.18 -29.37
C LEU A 33 21.81 13.18 -28.98
N ILE A 34 20.93 13.63 -29.87
CA ILE A 34 19.49 13.69 -29.61
C ILE A 34 18.93 12.30 -29.34
N GLY A 35 19.27 11.29 -30.15
CA GLY A 35 18.79 9.93 -29.89
C GLY A 35 19.40 9.30 -28.65
N ALA A 36 20.67 9.60 -28.31
CA ALA A 36 21.26 9.16 -27.05
C ALA A 36 20.50 9.74 -25.85
N VAL A 37 20.17 11.04 -25.87
CA VAL A 37 19.35 11.68 -24.84
C VAL A 37 17.95 11.07 -24.79
N ALA A 38 17.30 10.88 -25.94
CA ALA A 38 15.95 10.32 -26.00
C ALA A 38 15.86 8.89 -25.44
N ILE A 39 16.86 8.03 -25.74
CA ILE A 39 16.95 6.68 -25.17
C ILE A 39 17.16 6.75 -23.66
N HIS A 40 18.02 7.67 -23.20
CA HIS A 40 18.29 7.81 -21.77
C HIS A 40 17.08 8.30 -20.99
N THR A 41 16.33 9.27 -21.52
CA THR A 41 15.10 9.77 -20.89
C THR A 41 14.00 8.71 -20.86
N ASP A 42 13.84 7.92 -21.93
CA ASP A 42 12.87 6.81 -21.95
C ASP A 42 13.19 5.76 -20.88
N GLU A 43 14.49 5.44 -20.69
CA GLU A 43 14.91 4.52 -19.64
C GLU A 43 14.63 5.07 -18.24
N LEU A 44 14.90 6.36 -18.00
CA LEU A 44 14.58 7.01 -16.74
C LEU A 44 13.07 7.02 -16.46
N ASP A 45 12.24 7.33 -17.45
CA ASP A 45 10.78 7.35 -17.32
C ASP A 45 10.23 5.95 -17.01
N ARG A 46 10.81 4.90 -17.61
CA ARG A 46 10.46 3.50 -17.32
C ARG A 46 10.83 3.12 -15.89
N GLN A 47 12.01 3.50 -15.43
CA GLN A 47 12.45 3.24 -14.06
C GLN A 47 11.58 3.97 -13.04
N GLU A 48 11.26 5.24 -13.28
CA GLU A 48 10.37 6.02 -12.42
C GLU A 48 8.97 5.39 -12.38
N SER A 49 8.44 4.97 -13.51
CA SER A 49 7.13 4.30 -13.61
C SER A 49 7.14 2.97 -12.84
N ALA A 50 8.18 2.15 -13.01
CA ALA A 50 8.34 0.90 -12.28
C ALA A 50 8.43 1.13 -10.76
N LEU A 51 9.17 2.16 -10.33
CA LEU A 51 9.28 2.53 -8.92
C LEU A 51 7.93 2.98 -8.36
N LYS A 52 7.18 3.81 -9.08
CA LYS A 52 5.83 4.25 -8.66
C LYS A 52 4.87 3.08 -8.51
N LEU A 53 4.88 2.13 -9.45
CA LEU A 53 4.07 0.91 -9.36
C LEU A 53 4.46 0.06 -8.16
N SER A 54 5.75 -0.14 -7.93
CA SER A 54 6.25 -0.87 -6.76
C SER A 54 5.84 -0.20 -5.44
N GLN A 55 5.99 1.12 -5.34
CA GLN A 55 5.57 1.87 -4.15
C GLN A 55 4.06 1.81 -3.92
N ALA A 56 3.26 1.89 -4.98
CA ALA A 56 1.81 1.73 -4.88
C ALA A 56 1.44 0.33 -4.36
N GLU A 57 2.12 -0.70 -4.84
CA GLU A 57 1.92 -2.08 -4.39
C GLU A 57 2.34 -2.26 -2.92
N VAL A 58 3.51 -1.74 -2.52
CA VAL A 58 3.95 -1.77 -1.11
C VAL A 58 2.94 -1.06 -0.21
N ARG A 59 2.43 0.12 -0.61
CA ARG A 59 1.39 0.84 0.17
C ARG A 59 0.10 0.03 0.27
N ARG A 60 -0.32 -0.63 -0.83
CA ARG A 60 -1.50 -1.49 -0.84
C ARG A 60 -1.34 -2.66 0.11
N LEU A 61 -0.21 -3.37 0.02
CA LEU A 61 0.09 -4.52 0.87
C LEU A 61 0.20 -4.11 2.35
N ALA A 62 0.84 -2.98 2.64
CA ALA A 62 0.91 -2.44 4.00
C ALA A 62 -0.50 -2.13 4.55
N ALA A 63 -1.37 -1.51 3.75
CA ALA A 63 -2.74 -1.22 4.17
C ALA A 63 -3.58 -2.49 4.41
N VAL A 64 -3.37 -3.54 3.60
CA VAL A 64 -4.04 -4.85 3.81
C VAL A 64 -3.52 -5.53 5.08
N ALA A 65 -2.20 -5.58 5.25
CA ALA A 65 -1.57 -6.17 6.44
C ALA A 65 -2.03 -5.45 7.73
N GLU A 66 -2.17 -4.13 7.68
CA GLU A 66 -2.66 -3.35 8.81
C GLU A 66 -4.13 -3.65 9.13
N ARG A 67 -4.99 -3.80 8.12
CA ARG A 67 -6.39 -4.23 8.32
C ARG A 67 -6.47 -5.62 8.94
N GLU A 68 -5.64 -6.56 8.51
CA GLU A 68 -5.58 -7.90 9.10
C GLU A 68 -5.08 -7.86 10.55
N ARG A 69 -4.07 -7.04 10.84
CA ARG A 69 -3.57 -6.81 12.19
C ARG A 69 -4.68 -6.27 13.10
N ILE A 70 -5.34 -5.19 12.68
CA ILE A 70 -6.48 -4.60 13.41
C ILE A 70 -7.58 -5.65 13.62
N GLY A 71 -7.93 -6.43 12.59
CA GLY A 71 -8.94 -7.48 12.70
C GLY A 71 -8.58 -8.55 13.73
N ARG A 72 -7.30 -8.96 13.80
CA ARG A 72 -6.81 -9.92 14.79
C ARG A 72 -6.84 -9.34 16.21
N ASP A 73 -6.34 -8.13 16.39
CA ASP A 73 -6.32 -7.46 17.69
C ASP A 73 -7.75 -7.26 18.23
N LEU A 74 -8.69 -6.90 17.35
CA LEU A 74 -10.12 -6.81 17.68
C LEU A 74 -10.71 -8.19 18.03
N HIS A 75 -10.39 -9.24 17.27
CA HIS A 75 -10.87 -10.59 17.53
C HIS A 75 -10.39 -11.11 18.90
N ASP A 76 -9.12 -10.89 19.23
CA ASP A 76 -8.53 -11.35 20.50
C ASP A 76 -9.16 -10.61 21.68
N LEU A 77 -9.31 -9.28 21.57
CA LEU A 77 -9.97 -8.46 22.58
C LEU A 77 -11.44 -8.86 22.79
N LEU A 78 -12.18 -9.03 21.69
CA LEU A 78 -13.57 -9.48 21.71
C LEU A 78 -13.69 -10.88 22.31
N GLY A 79 -12.87 -11.82 21.85
CA GLY A 79 -12.90 -13.22 22.28
C GLY A 79 -12.63 -13.36 23.77
N HIS A 80 -11.62 -12.66 24.27
CA HIS A 80 -11.30 -12.66 25.71
C HIS A 80 -12.43 -12.04 26.54
N THR A 81 -12.91 -10.86 26.14
CA THR A 81 -13.95 -10.13 26.87
C THR A 81 -15.26 -10.91 26.91
N LEU A 82 -15.68 -11.47 25.78
CA LEU A 82 -16.90 -12.27 25.69
C LEU A 82 -16.79 -13.57 26.50
N SER A 83 -15.62 -14.21 26.50
CA SER A 83 -15.37 -15.39 27.34
C SER A 83 -15.49 -15.07 28.84
N LEU A 84 -14.93 -13.94 29.29
CA LEU A 84 -15.08 -13.47 30.67
C LEU A 84 -16.53 -13.14 31.02
N ILE A 85 -17.26 -12.47 30.11
CA ILE A 85 -18.68 -12.17 30.29
C ILE A 85 -19.48 -13.47 30.44
N ALA A 86 -19.25 -14.46 29.59
CA ALA A 86 -19.95 -15.75 29.64
C ALA A 86 -19.74 -16.47 30.99
N ILE A 87 -18.49 -16.52 31.48
CA ILE A 87 -18.15 -17.14 32.77
C ILE A 87 -18.82 -16.38 33.94
N LYS A 88 -18.77 -15.05 33.94
CA LYS A 88 -19.43 -14.23 34.97
C LYS A 88 -20.94 -14.33 34.93
N ALA A 89 -21.54 -14.43 33.74
CA ALA A 89 -22.97 -14.62 33.57
C ALA A 89 -23.42 -15.98 34.13
N GLU A 90 -22.64 -17.05 33.89
CA GLU A 90 -22.90 -18.36 34.47
C GLU A 90 -22.80 -18.33 36.00
N LEU A 91 -21.79 -17.66 36.55
CA LEU A 91 -21.65 -17.46 37.99
C LEU A 91 -22.85 -16.69 38.57
N ALA A 92 -23.23 -15.57 37.95
CA ALA A 92 -24.38 -14.78 38.36
C ALA A 92 -25.66 -15.62 38.39
N ALA A 93 -25.93 -16.42 37.34
CA ALA A 93 -27.08 -17.32 37.29
C ALA A 93 -27.09 -18.35 38.44
N LYS A 94 -25.92 -18.92 38.78
CA LYS A 94 -25.76 -19.83 39.92
C LYS A 94 -25.95 -19.15 41.28
N LEU A 95 -25.59 -17.87 41.41
CA LEU A 95 -25.79 -17.10 42.64
C LEU A 95 -27.25 -16.70 42.82
N VAL A 96 -27.94 -16.31 41.73
CA VAL A 96 -29.39 -16.02 41.74
C VAL A 96 -30.18 -17.23 42.20
N SER A 97 -29.89 -18.43 41.67
CA SER A 97 -30.61 -19.64 42.07
C SER A 97 -30.40 -20.04 43.53
N ARG A 98 -29.34 -19.54 44.17
CA ARG A 98 -29.02 -19.74 45.59
C ARG A 98 -29.51 -18.61 46.50
N GLY A 99 -30.12 -17.56 45.95
CA GLY A 99 -30.50 -16.37 46.72
C GLY A 99 -29.30 -15.57 47.27
N ASP A 100 -28.12 -15.70 46.66
CA ASP A 100 -26.90 -15.01 47.09
C ASP A 100 -26.90 -13.57 46.55
N SER A 101 -26.72 -12.59 47.45
CA SER A 101 -26.70 -11.15 47.12
C SER A 101 -25.54 -10.76 46.21
N ARG A 102 -24.47 -11.57 46.13
CA ARG A 102 -23.34 -11.35 45.22
C ARG A 102 -23.72 -11.42 43.75
N ALA A 103 -24.86 -12.02 43.39
CA ALA A 103 -25.36 -12.06 42.02
C ALA A 103 -25.46 -10.66 41.39
N GLU A 104 -25.93 -9.68 42.17
CA GLU A 104 -26.08 -8.30 41.71
C GLU A 104 -24.73 -7.64 41.42
N GLN A 105 -23.69 -7.98 42.18
CA GLN A 105 -22.33 -7.50 41.96
C GLN A 105 -21.77 -8.04 40.63
N GLU A 106 -21.95 -9.33 40.35
CA GLU A 106 -21.49 -9.95 39.09
C GLU A 106 -22.21 -9.35 37.87
N ILE A 107 -23.52 -9.07 37.98
CA ILE A 107 -24.28 -8.42 36.90
C ILE A 107 -23.74 -7.01 36.61
N ARG A 108 -23.48 -6.20 37.66
CA ARG A 108 -22.86 -4.87 37.49
C ARG A 108 -21.47 -4.96 36.87
N GLU A 109 -20.71 -6.00 37.19
CA GLU A 109 -19.40 -6.21 36.61
C GLU A 109 -19.46 -6.56 35.13
N ILE A 110 -20.40 -7.42 34.73
CA ILE A 110 -20.67 -7.71 33.31
C ILE A 110 -21.02 -6.43 32.55
N GLU A 111 -21.90 -5.57 33.10
CA GLU A 111 -22.25 -4.29 32.48
C GLU A 111 -21.00 -3.41 32.29
N ARG A 112 -20.17 -3.30 33.34
CA ARG A 112 -18.96 -2.48 33.31
C ARG A 112 -17.96 -2.96 32.26
N ILE A 113 -17.70 -4.27 32.23
CA ILE A 113 -16.79 -4.91 31.27
C ILE A 113 -17.34 -4.72 29.84
N SER A 114 -18.63 -4.94 29.62
CA SER A 114 -19.26 -4.79 28.30
C SER A 114 -19.17 -3.35 27.79
N ARG A 115 -19.46 -2.36 28.64
CA ARG A 115 -19.33 -0.94 28.29
C ARG A 115 -17.87 -0.52 28.09
N GLY A 116 -16.94 -1.11 28.84
CA GLY A 116 -15.49 -0.93 28.66
C GLY A 116 -15.04 -1.41 27.28
N GLY A 117 -15.30 -2.68 26.96
CA GLY A 117 -14.91 -3.27 25.67
C GLY A 117 -15.52 -2.56 24.46
N LEU A 118 -16.79 -2.12 24.54
CA LEU A 118 -17.40 -1.32 23.48
C LEU A 118 -16.70 0.03 23.24
N ARG A 119 -16.11 0.62 24.28
CA ARG A 119 -15.33 1.86 24.17
C ARG A 119 -13.98 1.61 23.51
N GLU A 120 -13.28 0.56 23.95
CA GLU A 120 -11.99 0.15 23.38
C GLU A 120 -12.12 -0.18 21.89
N ILE A 121 -13.17 -0.87 21.47
CA ILE A 121 -13.46 -1.12 20.05
C ILE A 121 -13.72 0.19 19.29
N ARG A 122 -14.50 1.10 19.87
CA ARG A 122 -14.79 2.38 19.23
C ARG A 122 -13.50 3.18 19.01
N GLU A 123 -12.65 3.26 20.03
CA GLU A 123 -11.35 3.92 19.96
C GLU A 123 -10.45 3.27 18.90
N ALA A 124 -10.41 1.93 18.82
CA ALA A 124 -9.62 1.21 17.82
C ALA A 124 -10.13 1.36 16.36
N VAL A 125 -11.40 1.70 16.15
CA VAL A 125 -12.00 1.89 14.82
C VAL A 125 -12.05 3.36 14.40
N THR A 126 -12.05 4.31 15.35
CA THR A 126 -12.06 5.75 15.06
C THR A 126 -10.70 6.44 15.16
N GLY A 127 -9.71 5.79 15.78
CA GLY A 127 -8.29 6.15 15.67
C GLY A 127 -7.68 5.68 14.37
#